data_AF-A0A9W7EIA3-F1
#
_entry.id   AF-A0A9W7EIA3-F1
#
_cell.length_a   1.000
_cell.length_b   1.000
_cell.length_c   1.000
_cell.angle_alpha   90.00
_cell.angle_beta   90.00
_cell.angle_gamma   90.00
#
_symmetry.space_group_name_H-M   'P 1'
#
loop_
_entity.id
_entity.type
_entity.pdbx_description
1 polymer ?
#
loop_
_entity_poly.entity_id
_entity_poly.type
_entity_poly.pdbx_seq_one_letter_code
_entity_poly.pdbx_strand_id
1 'polypeptide(L)'
;MLAIQFFVLISLAAAVPSLGTDDYERLGVLTYNILDRGWSDEELLNWSEDDMKRVMKAFNYSDSYLCNNCDSYHVGFMSRSKIKVLEDISTAGHGAIAARIDGIVYVTFHLTPFADQTGSEIRTAQVDSVVESIISKYSDEPLLLMGDTNNPSPLDAARYNETLMCEGDLNYCMDGAINYKPIQHLLDAGLNDLCWYSYSPASSKNSPMSYNMCSDSCSTSIWSPVNGSPSSAKIDYIFGNDKFLEKFGVVHSRVQMNQQTDQASDHYPVELTFTPIL
;
A
#
# COMPACT_ATOMS: atom_id res chain seq x y z
N MET A 1 7.61 -18.58 -24.61
CA MET A 1 7.35 -17.15 -24.89
C MET A 1 6.48 -16.66 -23.75
N LEU A 2 6.99 -15.68 -22.99
CA LEU A 2 6.39 -14.94 -21.85
C LEU A 2 5.82 -15.78 -20.69
N ALA A 3 6.69 -16.11 -19.72
CA ALA A 3 6.31 -16.42 -18.35
C ALA A 3 6.35 -15.11 -17.55
N ILE A 4 5.21 -14.70 -17.02
CA ILE A 4 5.05 -13.54 -16.15
C ILE A 4 4.79 -14.09 -14.75
N GLN A 5 5.72 -13.84 -13.82
CA GLN A 5 5.60 -14.11 -12.39
C GLN A 5 5.79 -12.77 -11.69
N PHE A 6 4.78 -12.32 -10.94
CA PHE A 6 4.87 -11.10 -10.12
C PHE A 6 4.70 -11.48 -8.65
N PHE A 7 5.48 -10.81 -7.80
CA PHE A 7 5.83 -11.16 -6.42
C PHE A 7 5.59 -9.97 -5.45
N VAL A 8 5.19 -10.28 -4.18
CA VAL A 8 5.39 -9.56 -2.89
C VAL A 8 4.55 -8.30 -2.55
N LEU A 9 4.15 -8.12 -1.26
CA LEU A 9 3.90 -6.79 -0.62
C LEU A 9 5.21 -6.02 -0.59
N ILE A 10 5.57 -5.53 -1.77
CA ILE A 10 6.74 -4.72 -2.01
C ILE A 10 6.26 -3.30 -2.06
N SER A 11 6.75 -2.49 -1.13
CA SER A 11 6.92 -1.08 -1.41
C SER A 11 8.11 -0.92 -2.36
N LEU A 12 7.87 -0.89 -3.66
CA LEU A 12 8.91 -0.61 -4.64
C LEU A 12 9.20 0.87 -4.59
N ALA A 13 10.42 1.28 -4.24
CA ALA A 13 10.85 2.66 -4.42
C ALA A 13 11.89 2.68 -5.53
N ALA A 14 11.55 3.27 -6.69
CA ALA A 14 12.51 3.45 -7.76
C ALA A 14 12.36 4.83 -8.40
N ALA A 15 13.47 5.52 -8.60
CA ALA A 15 13.53 6.50 -9.67
C ALA A 15 13.28 5.77 -11.00
N VAL A 16 12.19 6.10 -11.70
CA VAL A 16 11.91 5.55 -13.02
C VAL A 16 12.17 6.67 -14.02
N PRO A 17 13.29 6.65 -14.77
CA PRO A 17 13.45 7.54 -15.92
C PRO A 17 12.24 7.31 -16.85
N SER A 18 11.50 8.37 -17.16
CA SER A 18 10.25 8.27 -17.91
C SER A 18 10.47 7.58 -19.27
N LEU A 19 9.51 6.74 -19.68
CA LEU A 19 9.38 6.26 -21.06
C LEU A 19 8.67 7.28 -21.97
N GLY A 20 8.78 8.58 -21.67
CA GLY A 20 8.02 9.62 -22.37
C GLY A 20 8.69 10.99 -22.28
N THR A 21 8.52 11.76 -23.35
CA THR A 21 9.24 12.98 -23.78
C THR A 21 9.12 14.23 -22.88
N ASP A 22 8.78 14.09 -21.61
CA ASP A 22 8.71 15.23 -20.68
C ASP A 22 9.98 15.26 -19.81
N ASP A 23 10.71 16.37 -19.85
CA ASP A 23 12.03 16.65 -19.26
C ASP A 23 12.11 16.62 -17.70
N TYR A 24 11.19 15.93 -17.01
CA TYR A 24 11.18 15.85 -15.55
C TYR A 24 11.62 14.46 -15.06
N GLU A 25 12.54 14.44 -14.08
CA GLU A 25 12.87 13.22 -13.36
C GLU A 25 11.63 12.73 -12.60
N ARG A 26 11.17 11.52 -12.94
CA ARG A 26 10.02 10.88 -12.30
C ARG A 26 10.50 9.75 -11.40
N LEU A 27 9.86 9.66 -10.25
CA LEU A 27 10.02 8.60 -9.27
C LEU A 27 8.72 7.80 -9.26
N GLY A 28 8.82 6.48 -9.14
CA GLY A 28 7.71 5.56 -9.13
C GLY A 28 7.79 4.66 -7.91
N VAL A 29 6.65 4.52 -7.22
CA VAL A 29 6.47 3.49 -6.20
C VAL A 29 5.26 2.63 -6.45
N LEU A 30 5.33 1.38 -6.00
CA LEU A 30 4.26 0.39 -6.07
C LEU A 30 4.08 -0.21 -4.68
N THR A 31 2.86 -0.48 -4.25
CA THR A 31 2.54 -1.41 -3.16
C THR A 31 1.62 -2.50 -3.69
N TYR A 32 1.75 -3.73 -3.21
CA TYR A 32 1.00 -4.85 -3.77
C TYR A 32 0.88 -6.05 -2.82
N ASN A 33 -0.26 -6.28 -2.18
CA ASN A 33 -0.45 -7.53 -1.46
C ASN A 33 -0.38 -8.72 -2.45
N ILE A 34 0.51 -9.69 -2.21
CA ILE A 34 0.63 -10.88 -3.06
C ILE A 34 0.35 -12.11 -2.23
N LEU A 35 -0.76 -12.75 -2.60
CA LEU A 35 -1.08 -14.11 -2.21
C LEU A 35 -0.29 -15.11 -3.09
N ASP A 36 0.60 -15.90 -2.50
CA ASP A 36 1.37 -16.93 -3.21
C ASP A 36 0.55 -18.23 -3.33
N ARG A 37 0.32 -18.71 -4.55
CA ARG A 37 -0.42 -19.98 -4.82
C ARG A 37 0.49 -21.20 -4.97
N GLY A 38 1.58 -21.25 -4.22
CA GLY A 38 2.41 -22.43 -4.04
C GLY A 38 1.87 -23.41 -2.99
N TRP A 39 0.76 -24.10 -3.26
CA TRP A 39 0.24 -25.22 -2.43
C TRP A 39 -0.12 -24.90 -0.96
N SER A 40 -0.31 -23.64 -0.60
CA SER A 40 -1.09 -23.16 0.55
C SER A 40 -1.33 -21.65 0.37
N ASP A 41 -2.57 -21.22 0.54
CA ASP A 41 -3.15 -19.93 0.12
C ASP A 41 -2.69 -18.69 0.91
N GLU A 42 -1.41 -18.30 0.90
CA GLU A 42 -1.00 -17.31 1.90
C GLU A 42 0.07 -16.29 1.44
N GLU A 43 -0.10 -15.06 1.92
CA GLU A 43 0.66 -13.85 1.57
C GLU A 43 2.07 -13.90 2.15
N LEU A 44 3.11 -13.89 1.29
CA LEU A 44 4.53 -14.00 1.67
C LEU A 44 4.90 -15.04 2.75
N LEU A 45 4.05 -16.01 3.04
CA LEU A 45 4.31 -16.88 4.18
C LEU A 45 5.56 -17.69 3.94
N ASN A 46 6.46 -17.66 4.92
CA ASN A 46 7.73 -18.37 4.93
C ASN A 46 8.72 -17.93 3.83
N TRP A 47 8.57 -16.72 3.30
CA TRP A 47 9.57 -16.15 2.40
C TRP A 47 10.94 -16.03 3.08
N SER A 48 11.98 -16.41 2.34
CA SER A 48 13.37 -16.26 2.76
C SER A 48 14.04 -15.08 2.06
N GLU A 49 15.17 -14.64 2.62
CA GLU A 49 16.09 -13.71 1.95
C GLU A 49 16.51 -14.18 0.55
N ASP A 50 16.55 -15.49 0.30
CA ASP A 50 16.90 -16.03 -1.01
C ASP A 50 15.73 -15.93 -2.01
N ASP A 51 14.48 -15.98 -1.55
CA ASP A 51 13.30 -15.66 -2.36
C ASP A 51 13.36 -14.21 -2.82
N MET A 52 13.58 -13.27 -1.90
CA MET A 52 13.73 -11.85 -2.20
C MET A 52 14.83 -11.61 -3.25
N LYS A 53 16.02 -12.20 -3.10
CA LYS A 53 17.12 -12.08 -4.07
C LYS A 53 16.75 -12.58 -5.47
N ARG A 54 15.93 -13.64 -5.58
CA ARG A 54 15.46 -14.14 -6.89
C ARG A 54 14.61 -13.10 -7.59
N VAL A 55 13.67 -12.49 -6.88
CA VAL A 55 12.81 -11.44 -7.41
C VAL A 55 13.61 -10.19 -7.78
N MET A 56 14.50 -9.74 -6.89
CA MET A 56 15.36 -8.59 -7.16
C MET A 56 16.13 -8.75 -8.47
N LYS A 57 16.69 -9.94 -8.71
CA LYS A 57 17.42 -10.23 -9.94
C LYS A 57 16.51 -10.18 -11.17
N ALA A 58 15.29 -10.67 -11.08
CA ALA A 58 14.33 -10.66 -12.19
C ALA A 58 13.91 -9.22 -12.58
N PHE A 59 13.78 -8.33 -11.60
CA PHE A 59 13.30 -6.96 -11.81
C PHE A 59 14.40 -5.89 -11.77
N ASN A 60 15.66 -6.30 -11.67
CA ASN A 60 16.83 -5.44 -11.59
C ASN A 60 16.78 -4.45 -10.40
N TYR A 61 16.39 -4.95 -9.22
CA TYR A 61 16.55 -4.28 -7.94
C TYR A 61 17.94 -4.59 -7.36
N SER A 62 18.53 -3.61 -6.69
CA SER A 62 19.88 -3.70 -6.14
C SER A 62 19.90 -3.97 -4.64
N ASP A 63 18.82 -3.63 -3.94
CA ASP A 63 18.72 -3.77 -2.49
C ASP A 63 17.33 -4.28 -2.07
N SER A 64 17.27 -5.03 -0.98
CA SER A 64 16.03 -5.53 -0.38
C SER A 64 16.11 -5.58 1.13
N TYR A 65 14.95 -5.57 1.76
CA TYR A 65 14.84 -5.86 3.19
C TYR A 65 13.53 -6.57 3.47
N LEU A 66 13.62 -7.73 4.14
CA LEU A 66 12.48 -8.46 4.64
C LEU A 66 12.35 -8.20 6.15
N CYS A 67 11.11 -8.02 6.62
CA CYS A 67 10.85 -7.74 8.02
C CYS A 67 11.30 -8.90 8.94
N ASN A 68 12.07 -8.57 9.98
CA ASN A 68 12.58 -9.55 10.94
C ASN A 68 11.71 -9.66 12.19
N ASN A 69 10.99 -8.59 12.55
CA ASN A 69 10.11 -8.56 13.73
C ASN A 69 8.63 -8.73 13.39
N CYS A 70 8.31 -9.00 12.12
CA CYS A 70 6.97 -9.35 11.66
C CYS A 70 6.66 -10.82 11.95
N ASP A 71 5.38 -11.16 12.02
CA ASP A 71 4.94 -12.55 12.07
C ASP A 71 5.14 -13.25 10.71
N SER A 72 4.52 -14.41 10.50
CA SER A 72 4.67 -15.17 9.27
C SER A 72 4.20 -14.41 8.02
N TYR A 73 3.33 -13.41 8.17
CA TYR A 73 2.84 -12.54 7.10
C TYR A 73 3.82 -11.39 6.92
N HIS A 74 4.97 -11.70 6.30
CA HIS A 74 6.04 -10.74 6.15
C HIS A 74 5.60 -9.52 5.31
N VAL A 75 6.24 -8.39 5.59
CA VAL A 75 6.27 -7.22 4.71
C VAL A 75 7.72 -6.95 4.28
N GLY A 76 7.92 -6.27 3.15
CA GLY A 76 9.28 -6.03 2.66
C GLY A 76 9.44 -4.87 1.69
N PHE A 77 10.70 -4.46 1.51
CA PHE A 77 11.13 -3.48 0.52
C PHE A 77 12.00 -4.14 -0.54
N MET A 78 11.86 -3.69 -1.78
CA MET A 78 12.88 -3.83 -2.81
C MET A 78 13.08 -2.48 -3.49
N SER A 79 14.33 -2.18 -3.81
CA SER A 79 14.70 -0.89 -4.37
C SER A 79 15.86 -0.99 -5.35
N ARG A 80 15.87 -0.06 -6.32
CA ARG A 80 17.04 0.17 -7.21
C ARG A 80 18.10 1.05 -6.55
N SER A 81 17.74 1.65 -5.41
CA SER A 81 18.59 2.49 -4.58
C SER A 81 18.87 1.78 -3.27
N LYS A 82 19.85 2.28 -2.52
CA LYS A 82 20.23 1.69 -1.23
C LYS A 82 19.12 1.91 -0.21
N ILE A 83 18.77 0.85 0.51
CA ILE A 83 17.79 0.85 1.60
C ILE A 83 18.54 1.08 2.91
N LYS A 84 18.16 2.14 3.63
CA LYS A 84 18.59 2.35 5.02
C LYS A 84 17.41 2.13 5.95
N VAL A 85 17.32 0.93 6.53
CA VAL A 85 16.30 0.59 7.52
C VAL A 85 16.41 1.54 8.72
N LEU A 86 15.27 2.05 9.16
CA LEU A 86 15.12 2.95 10.30
C LEU A 86 14.42 2.25 11.45
N GLU A 87 13.32 1.56 11.15
CA GLU A 87 12.51 0.80 12.09
C GLU A 87 12.10 -0.52 11.46
N ASP A 88 12.00 -1.55 12.28
CA ASP A 88 11.45 -2.87 11.96
C ASP A 88 10.71 -3.29 13.25
N ILE A 89 9.39 -3.16 13.25
CA ILE A 89 8.58 -3.30 14.47
C ILE A 89 7.54 -4.41 14.32
N SER A 90 7.25 -5.07 15.43
CA SER A 90 6.05 -5.90 15.57
C SER A 90 4.88 -5.01 15.98
N THR A 91 3.71 -5.24 15.37
CA THR A 91 2.45 -4.55 15.71
C THR A 91 1.48 -5.50 16.39
N ALA A 92 1.96 -6.55 17.09
CA ALA A 92 1.14 -7.66 17.57
C ALA A 92 0.33 -8.32 16.43
N GLY A 93 0.97 -8.44 15.26
CA GLY A 93 0.50 -9.04 14.02
C GLY A 93 1.57 -8.92 12.93
N HIS A 94 1.18 -8.55 11.70
CA HIS A 94 2.05 -8.57 10.51
C HIS A 94 3.19 -7.55 10.50
N GLY A 95 3.22 -6.62 11.45
CA GLY A 95 4.34 -5.68 11.67
C GLY A 95 4.44 -4.55 10.64
N ALA A 96 5.50 -3.76 10.79
CA ALA A 96 5.80 -2.63 9.91
C ALA A 96 7.31 -2.36 9.80
N ILE A 97 7.74 -1.90 8.64
CA ILE A 97 9.13 -1.46 8.41
C ILE A 97 9.12 0.00 7.96
N ALA A 98 10.03 0.79 8.50
CA ALA A 98 10.40 2.09 7.96
C ALA A 98 11.81 2.06 7.38
N ALA A 99 12.01 2.58 6.18
CA ALA A 99 13.31 2.70 5.55
C ALA A 99 13.48 4.04 4.85
N ARG A 100 14.69 4.60 4.88
CA ARG A 100 15.04 5.77 4.07
C ARG A 100 15.65 5.33 2.76
N ILE A 101 15.07 5.79 1.65
CA ILE A 101 15.52 5.54 0.28
C ILE A 101 15.49 6.89 -0.43
N ASP A 102 16.61 7.32 -1.02
CA ASP A 102 16.75 8.58 -1.76
C ASP A 102 16.20 9.84 -1.03
N GLY A 103 16.34 9.86 0.30
CA GLY A 103 15.92 10.98 1.13
C GLY A 103 14.42 11.08 1.41
N ILE A 104 13.67 10.00 1.18
CA ILE A 104 12.26 9.83 1.56
C ILE A 104 12.18 8.68 2.57
N VAL A 105 11.34 8.85 3.60
CA VAL A 105 11.00 7.77 4.54
C VAL A 105 9.84 6.98 3.95
N TYR A 106 10.07 5.71 3.65
CA TYR A 106 9.06 4.77 3.20
C TYR A 106 8.65 3.89 4.37
N VAL A 107 7.36 3.71 4.57
CA VAL A 107 6.77 2.85 5.59
C VAL A 107 5.90 1.82 4.89
N THR A 108 6.14 0.54 5.16
CA THR A 108 5.31 -0.56 4.68
C THR A 108 4.75 -1.33 5.85
N PHE A 109 3.49 -1.73 5.76
CA PHE A 109 2.78 -2.45 6.81
C PHE A 109 1.65 -3.28 6.21
N HIS A 110 1.14 -4.22 6.99
CA HIS A 110 -0.04 -5.00 6.65
C HIS A 110 -0.91 -5.12 7.91
N LEU A 111 -2.19 -4.77 7.82
CA LEU A 111 -3.13 -4.93 8.94
C LEU A 111 -3.83 -6.27 8.87
N THR A 112 -4.22 -6.82 10.02
CA THR A 112 -4.80 -8.17 10.07
C THR A 112 -6.13 -8.29 9.30
N PRO A 113 -6.31 -9.35 8.48
CA PRO A 113 -7.56 -9.54 7.74
C PRO A 113 -8.69 -10.06 8.63
N PHE A 114 -8.43 -10.54 9.85
CA PHE A 114 -9.47 -11.13 10.70
C PHE A 114 -10.26 -10.06 11.44
N ALA A 115 -11.58 -9.98 11.21
CA ALA A 115 -12.47 -9.21 12.09
C ALA A 115 -13.55 -10.09 12.69
N ASP A 116 -13.39 -10.39 13.97
CA ASP A 116 -14.51 -10.38 14.89
C ASP A 116 -14.59 -8.99 15.57
N GLN A 117 -15.48 -8.82 16.55
CA GLN A 117 -15.55 -7.58 17.34
C GLN A 117 -14.20 -7.18 17.97
N THR A 118 -13.27 -8.12 18.14
CA THR A 118 -11.90 -7.85 18.63
C THR A 118 -10.93 -7.50 17.51
N GLY A 119 -11.09 -8.07 16.31
CA GLY A 119 -10.20 -7.84 15.15
C GLY A 119 -10.22 -6.41 14.59
N SER A 120 -11.39 -5.77 14.55
CA SER A 120 -11.48 -4.35 14.15
C SER A 120 -10.79 -3.40 15.14
N GLU A 121 -10.83 -3.74 16.43
CA GLU A 121 -10.09 -3.02 17.47
C GLU A 121 -8.59 -3.30 17.37
N ILE A 122 -8.19 -4.53 17.04
CA ILE A 122 -6.79 -4.91 16.80
C ILE A 122 -6.18 -4.07 15.67
N ARG A 123 -6.88 -3.91 14.53
CA ARG A 123 -6.36 -3.07 13.43
C ARG A 123 -6.17 -1.61 13.83
N THR A 124 -7.04 -1.07 14.67
CA THR A 124 -6.87 0.28 15.20
C THR A 124 -5.61 0.36 16.07
N ALA A 125 -5.40 -0.62 16.96
CA ALA A 125 -4.18 -0.69 17.79
C ALA A 125 -2.90 -0.92 16.96
N GLN A 126 -2.98 -1.66 15.86
CA GLN A 126 -1.88 -1.84 14.90
C GLN A 126 -1.53 -0.50 14.23
N VAL A 127 -2.53 0.27 13.79
CA VAL A 127 -2.33 1.62 13.27
C VAL A 127 -1.70 2.52 14.33
N ASP A 128 -2.22 2.51 15.56
CA ASP A 128 -1.66 3.32 16.65
C ASP A 128 -0.18 2.99 16.89
N SER A 129 0.18 1.71 16.87
CA SER A 129 1.58 1.26 17.00
C SER A 129 2.48 1.84 15.89
N VAL A 130 2.00 1.86 14.64
CA VAL A 130 2.72 2.44 13.49
C VAL A 130 2.81 3.96 13.62
N VAL A 131 1.72 4.62 14.04
CA VAL A 131 1.67 6.07 14.21
C VAL A 131 2.64 6.53 15.31
N GLU A 132 2.64 5.87 16.45
CA GLU A 132 3.49 6.23 17.59
C GLU A 132 4.98 5.92 17.31
N SER A 133 5.26 4.74 16.76
CA SER A 133 6.64 4.26 16.61
C SER A 133 7.35 4.84 15.38
N ILE A 134 6.60 5.16 14.33
CA ILE A 134 7.16 5.51 13.02
C ILE A 134 6.66 6.89 12.58
N ILE A 135 5.35 7.07 12.37
CA ILE A 135 4.83 8.26 11.69
C ILE A 135 5.12 9.53 12.47
N SER A 136 4.86 9.53 13.76
CA SER A 136 5.13 10.66 14.65
C SER A 136 6.62 11.02 14.68
N LYS A 137 7.48 10.00 14.73
CA LYS A 137 8.95 10.13 14.81
C LYS A 137 9.56 10.75 13.55
N TYR A 138 8.97 10.50 12.38
CA TYR A 138 9.47 10.96 11.07
C TYR A 138 8.56 12.00 10.41
N SER A 139 7.68 12.64 11.17
CA SER A 139 6.68 13.60 10.69
C SER A 139 7.26 14.85 10.01
N ASP A 140 8.48 15.25 10.38
CA ASP A 140 9.21 16.37 9.77
C ASP A 140 9.98 16.01 8.49
N GLU A 141 9.95 14.74 8.07
CA GLU A 141 10.58 14.27 6.84
C GLU A 141 9.54 13.93 5.77
N PRO A 142 9.87 14.02 4.47
CA PRO A 142 9.02 13.49 3.41
C PRO A 142 8.77 12.00 3.64
N LEU A 143 7.52 11.63 3.90
CA LEU A 143 7.13 10.28 4.28
C LEU A 143 6.04 9.75 3.36
N LEU A 144 6.20 8.50 2.93
CA LEU A 144 5.20 7.70 2.26
C LEU A 144 4.89 6.46 3.10
N LEU A 145 3.63 6.23 3.43
CA LEU A 145 3.16 5.00 4.07
C LEU A 145 2.29 4.23 3.07
N MET A 146 2.55 2.94 2.88
CA MET A 146 1.82 2.13 1.92
C MET A 146 1.66 0.69 2.37
N GLY A 147 0.64 0.02 1.86
CA GLY A 147 0.35 -1.36 2.24
C GLY A 147 -1.14 -1.68 2.20
N ASP A 148 -1.44 -2.90 2.59
CA ASP A 148 -2.80 -3.39 2.77
C ASP A 148 -3.28 -3.06 4.19
N THR A 149 -4.35 -2.29 4.25
CA THR A 149 -4.97 -1.85 5.50
C THR A 149 -6.13 -2.72 5.93
N ASN A 150 -6.61 -3.63 5.06
CA ASN A 150 -7.81 -4.41 5.29
C ASN A 150 -9.03 -3.57 5.71
N ASN A 151 -9.06 -2.27 5.38
CA ASN A 151 -10.14 -1.34 5.69
C ASN A 151 -10.38 -0.33 4.56
N PRO A 152 -11.66 -0.06 4.23
CA PRO A 152 -12.01 1.08 3.41
C PRO A 152 -11.72 2.43 4.11
N SER A 153 -11.48 3.47 3.31
CA SER A 153 -11.26 4.84 3.76
C SER A 153 -12.59 5.60 3.89
N PRO A 154 -12.76 6.46 4.91
CA PRO A 154 -13.93 7.34 5.00
C PRO A 154 -14.00 8.34 3.85
N LEU A 155 -12.87 8.66 3.20
CA LEU A 155 -12.86 9.49 1.99
C LEU A 155 -13.60 8.81 0.82
N ASP A 156 -13.63 7.48 0.81
CA ASP A 156 -14.23 6.66 -0.24
C ASP A 156 -15.67 6.23 0.09
N ALA A 157 -16.24 6.66 1.22
CA ALA A 157 -17.56 6.24 1.71
C ALA A 157 -18.69 6.40 0.67
N ALA A 158 -18.64 7.45 -0.15
CA ALA A 158 -19.63 7.70 -1.20
C ALA A 158 -19.66 6.63 -2.31
N ARG A 159 -18.62 5.79 -2.42
CA ARG A 159 -18.53 4.69 -3.39
C ARG A 159 -19.26 3.43 -2.91
N TYR A 160 -19.47 3.32 -1.60
CA TYR A 160 -19.88 2.08 -0.96
C TYR A 160 -21.36 2.10 -0.61
N ASN A 161 -22.03 0.98 -0.87
CA ASN A 161 -23.33 0.71 -0.31
C ASN A 161 -23.13 -0.12 0.96
N GLU A 162 -23.05 0.55 2.11
CA GLU A 162 -22.70 -0.08 3.40
C GLU A 162 -23.62 -1.23 3.76
N THR A 163 -24.92 -1.13 3.44
CA THR A 163 -25.88 -2.22 3.67
C THR A 163 -25.48 -3.46 2.89
N LEU A 164 -25.21 -3.33 1.59
CA LEU A 164 -24.82 -4.48 0.76
C LEU A 164 -23.43 -5.03 1.12
N MET A 165 -22.50 -4.17 1.53
CA MET A 165 -21.15 -4.60 1.90
C MET A 165 -21.12 -5.30 3.26
N CYS A 166 -21.90 -4.84 4.23
CA CYS A 166 -21.90 -5.40 5.58
C CYS A 166 -22.96 -6.49 5.80
N GLU A 167 -23.81 -6.79 4.80
CA GLU A 167 -24.74 -7.92 4.83
C GLU A 167 -24.04 -9.30 4.90
N GLY A 168 -22.77 -9.37 4.51
CA GLY A 168 -21.99 -10.61 4.46
C GLY A 168 -21.00 -10.85 5.60
N ASP A 169 -21.04 -10.07 6.69
CA ASP A 169 -20.01 -10.08 7.75
C ASP A 169 -18.59 -9.98 7.19
N LEU A 170 -18.39 -9.01 6.28
CA LEU A 170 -17.05 -8.76 5.75
C LEU A 170 -16.14 -8.22 6.85
N ASN A 171 -14.87 -8.60 6.75
CA ASN A 171 -13.87 -8.37 7.79
C ASN A 171 -13.56 -6.88 8.06
N TYR A 172 -14.22 -5.92 7.43
CA TYR A 172 -14.09 -4.49 7.71
C TYR A 172 -15.37 -3.83 8.22
N CYS A 173 -16.40 -4.61 8.52
CA CYS A 173 -17.63 -4.12 9.12
C CYS A 173 -17.62 -4.31 10.65
N MET A 174 -18.25 -3.38 11.36
CA MET A 174 -18.47 -3.41 12.81
C MET A 174 -19.87 -2.85 13.08
N ASP A 175 -20.68 -3.59 13.83
CA ASP A 175 -22.07 -3.21 14.15
C ASP A 175 -22.94 -2.90 12.92
N GLY A 176 -22.71 -3.62 11.81
CA GLY A 176 -23.47 -3.48 10.57
C GLY A 176 -23.09 -2.29 9.69
N ALA A 177 -22.00 -1.59 9.99
CA ALA A 177 -21.45 -0.50 9.19
C ALA A 177 -19.95 -0.69 8.94
N ILE A 178 -19.40 -0.03 7.93
CA ILE A 178 -17.95 -0.08 7.67
C ILE A 178 -17.20 0.58 8.83
N ASN A 179 -16.20 -0.10 9.38
CA ASN A 179 -15.32 0.49 10.38
C ASN A 179 -14.22 1.31 9.70
N TYR A 180 -14.40 2.63 9.67
CA TYR A 180 -13.41 3.56 9.13
C TYR A 180 -12.31 3.96 10.13
N LYS A 181 -12.39 3.54 11.41
CA LYS A 181 -11.45 4.01 12.46
C LYS A 181 -9.97 3.80 12.13
N PRO A 182 -9.53 2.63 11.62
CA PRO A 182 -8.11 2.43 11.32
C PRO A 182 -7.57 3.44 10.30
N ILE A 183 -8.33 3.73 9.24
CA ILE A 183 -7.93 4.74 8.25
C ILE A 183 -8.06 6.15 8.82
N GLN A 184 -9.09 6.44 9.60
CA GLN A 184 -9.26 7.75 10.23
C GLN A 184 -8.06 8.10 11.13
N HIS A 185 -7.52 7.14 11.88
CA HIS A 185 -6.32 7.37 12.71
C HIS A 185 -5.08 7.72 11.86
N LEU A 186 -4.91 7.12 10.68
CA LEU A 186 -3.84 7.50 9.75
C LEU A 186 -4.04 8.93 9.24
N LEU A 187 -5.27 9.30 8.87
CA LEU A 187 -5.61 10.66 8.41
C LEU A 187 -5.38 11.69 9.52
N ASP A 188 -5.81 11.39 10.74
CA ASP A 188 -5.64 12.25 11.93
C ASP A 188 -4.15 12.42 12.30
N ALA A 189 -3.30 11.45 11.95
CA ALA A 189 -1.85 11.52 12.08
C ALA A 189 -1.16 12.39 11.00
N GLY A 190 -1.93 13.09 10.15
CA GLY A 190 -1.41 13.99 9.12
C GLY A 190 -1.01 13.29 7.82
N LEU A 191 -1.52 12.08 7.58
CA LEU A 191 -1.33 11.38 6.32
C LEU A 191 -2.45 11.71 5.33
N ASN A 192 -2.08 11.85 4.07
CA ASN A 192 -2.99 12.16 2.96
C ASN A 192 -3.05 10.98 2.00
N ASP A 193 -4.25 10.52 1.66
CA ASP A 193 -4.44 9.51 0.61
C ASP A 193 -4.09 10.10 -0.75
N LEU A 194 -2.99 9.64 -1.36
CA LEU A 194 -2.46 10.23 -2.58
C LEU A 194 -3.30 9.94 -3.82
N CYS A 195 -4.26 9.02 -3.74
CA CYS A 195 -5.27 8.83 -4.78
C CYS A 195 -6.22 10.04 -4.93
N TRP A 196 -6.23 10.96 -3.95
CA TRP A 196 -7.00 12.20 -3.95
C TRP A 196 -6.17 13.44 -4.30
N TYR A 197 -4.92 13.29 -4.75
CA TYR A 197 -4.05 14.42 -5.08
C TYR A 197 -3.58 14.39 -6.53
N SER A 198 -3.40 15.57 -7.11
CA SER A 198 -2.69 15.76 -8.39
C SER A 198 -1.79 16.99 -8.34
N TYR A 199 -0.67 16.90 -9.04
CA TYR A 199 0.29 17.98 -9.20
C TYR A 199 0.00 18.79 -10.45
N SER A 200 -0.03 20.11 -10.29
CA SER A 200 -0.07 21.06 -11.40
C SER A 200 1.31 21.74 -11.54
N PRO A 201 2.06 21.45 -12.63
CA PRO A 201 3.33 22.13 -12.90
C PRO A 201 3.18 23.64 -13.06
N ALA A 202 2.02 24.12 -13.52
CA ALA A 202 1.76 25.54 -13.72
C ALA A 202 1.68 26.32 -12.39
N SER A 203 1.31 25.65 -11.30
CA SER A 203 1.22 26.25 -9.97
C SER A 203 2.26 25.74 -8.99
N SER A 204 3.15 24.82 -9.41
CA SER A 204 4.11 24.10 -8.56
C SER A 204 3.50 23.58 -7.26
N LYS A 205 2.29 23.01 -7.36
CA LYS A 205 1.51 22.61 -6.18
C LYS A 205 0.74 21.33 -6.43
N ASN A 206 0.70 20.50 -5.39
CA ASN A 206 -0.31 19.47 -5.25
C ASN A 206 -1.65 20.12 -4.89
N SER A 207 -2.74 19.55 -5.38
CA SER A 207 -4.09 19.98 -5.02
C SER A 207 -4.98 18.75 -4.79
N PRO A 208 -5.82 18.77 -3.73
CA PRO A 208 -6.88 17.80 -3.58
C PRO A 208 -7.78 17.81 -4.81
N MET A 209 -8.15 16.63 -5.27
CA MET A 209 -9.07 16.43 -6.38
C MET A 209 -10.50 16.26 -5.88
N SER A 210 -11.47 16.57 -6.73
CA SER A 210 -12.89 16.32 -6.45
C SER A 210 -13.31 14.86 -6.66
N TYR A 211 -12.41 14.02 -7.16
CA TYR A 211 -12.62 12.60 -7.39
C TYR A 211 -11.34 11.83 -7.10
N ASN A 212 -11.48 10.60 -6.61
CA ASN A 212 -10.36 9.69 -6.39
C ASN A 212 -9.99 8.95 -7.69
N MET A 213 -8.69 8.89 -7.99
CA MET A 213 -8.11 8.27 -9.19
C MET A 213 -7.88 6.75 -9.12
N CYS A 214 -7.90 6.18 -7.93
CA CYS A 214 -7.75 4.76 -7.66
C CYS A 214 -9.12 4.07 -7.63
N SER A 215 -9.22 2.90 -8.27
CA SER A 215 -10.37 1.99 -8.15
C SER A 215 -10.28 1.13 -6.88
N ASP A 216 -11.15 0.14 -6.77
CA ASP A 216 -11.00 -0.92 -5.78
C ASP A 216 -9.72 -1.72 -6.04
N SER A 217 -9.07 -2.16 -4.95
CA SER A 217 -7.81 -2.91 -5.00
C SER A 217 -8.01 -4.39 -4.69
N CYS A 218 -9.14 -4.78 -4.09
CA CYS A 218 -9.50 -6.17 -3.80
C CYS A 218 -11.02 -6.33 -4.01
N SER A 219 -11.58 -7.47 -4.39
CA SER A 219 -10.89 -8.67 -4.89
C SER A 219 -10.69 -8.61 -6.41
N THR A 220 -9.61 -9.20 -6.93
CA THR A 220 -9.46 -9.49 -8.36
C THR A 220 -10.37 -10.64 -8.82
N SER A 221 -10.34 -10.95 -10.12
CA SER A 221 -11.09 -12.08 -10.68
C SER A 221 -10.59 -13.47 -10.23
N ILE A 222 -9.47 -13.56 -9.52
CA ILE A 222 -9.05 -14.83 -8.88
C ILE A 222 -10.11 -15.35 -7.90
N TRP A 223 -10.85 -14.44 -7.27
CA TRP A 223 -11.99 -14.75 -6.40
C TRP A 223 -13.34 -14.50 -7.08
N SER A 224 -13.39 -14.39 -8.42
CA SER A 224 -14.67 -14.24 -9.11
C SER A 224 -15.63 -15.36 -8.69
N PRO A 225 -16.88 -15.01 -8.34
CA PRO A 225 -17.60 -15.75 -7.35
C PRO A 225 -18.13 -17.05 -7.93
N VAL A 226 -17.80 -18.16 -7.27
CA VAL A 226 -18.71 -19.29 -7.23
C VAL A 226 -19.91 -18.83 -6.35
N ASN A 227 -20.86 -18.08 -6.95
CA ASN A 227 -22.14 -17.59 -6.40
C ASN A 227 -22.17 -16.21 -5.69
N GLY A 228 -22.10 -15.10 -6.45
CA GLY A 228 -22.32 -13.74 -5.91
C GLY A 228 -21.07 -13.14 -5.23
N SER A 229 -20.64 -12.00 -5.74
CA SER A 229 -19.31 -11.39 -5.51
C SER A 229 -18.94 -11.22 -4.04
N PRO A 230 -17.70 -11.53 -3.59
CA PRO A 230 -17.13 -10.74 -2.50
C PRO A 230 -17.14 -9.28 -2.98
N SER A 231 -17.66 -8.35 -2.17
CA SER A 231 -17.74 -6.95 -2.57
C SER A 231 -16.33 -6.39 -2.71
N SER A 232 -16.04 -5.79 -3.87
CA SER A 232 -14.77 -5.12 -4.07
C SER A 232 -14.67 -3.86 -3.21
N ALA A 233 -13.47 -3.58 -2.73
CA ALA A 233 -13.13 -2.42 -1.94
C ALA A 233 -11.69 -1.98 -2.25
N LYS A 234 -11.44 -0.69 -2.09
CA LYS A 234 -10.08 -0.16 -1.99
C LYS A 234 -9.59 -0.35 -0.55
N ILE A 235 -8.62 -1.24 -0.36
CA ILE A 235 -8.01 -1.54 0.95
C ILE A 235 -6.48 -1.43 0.93
N ASP A 236 -5.89 -1.29 -0.25
CA ASP A 236 -4.47 -0.98 -0.46
C ASP A 236 -4.31 0.52 -0.73
N TYR A 237 -3.36 1.14 -0.05
CA TYR A 237 -3.17 2.59 -0.11
C TYR A 237 -1.72 2.99 -0.27
N ILE A 238 -1.52 4.19 -0.82
CA ILE A 238 -0.28 4.96 -0.68
C ILE A 238 -0.67 6.31 -0.10
N PHE A 239 -0.26 6.54 1.14
CA PHE A 239 -0.41 7.80 1.85
C PHE A 239 0.89 8.60 1.82
N GLY A 240 0.79 9.93 1.84
CA GLY A 240 1.91 10.84 2.01
C GLY A 240 1.62 11.92 3.05
N ASN A 241 2.63 12.33 3.82
CA ASN A 241 2.48 13.47 4.72
C ASN A 241 2.64 14.82 4.00
N ASP A 242 2.38 15.91 4.70
CA ASP A 242 2.54 17.26 4.13
C ASP A 242 3.97 17.54 3.66
N LYS A 243 4.99 17.00 4.35
CA LYS A 243 6.39 17.12 3.93
C LYS A 243 6.69 16.43 2.61
N PHE A 244 6.01 15.34 2.31
CA PHE A 244 6.06 14.73 0.99
C PHE A 244 5.39 15.65 -0.05
N LEU A 245 4.19 16.14 0.23
CA LEU A 245 3.44 17.02 -0.69
C LEU A 245 4.08 18.41 -0.91
N GLU A 246 4.89 18.89 0.03
CA GLU A 246 5.71 20.11 -0.08
C GLU A 246 6.89 19.92 -1.05
N LYS A 247 7.49 18.72 -1.06
CA LYS A 247 8.75 18.44 -1.78
C LYS A 247 8.53 17.75 -3.12
N PHE A 248 7.45 16.99 -3.27
CA PHE A 248 7.18 16.15 -4.43
C PHE A 248 5.77 16.38 -4.97
N GLY A 249 5.66 16.55 -6.27
CA GLY A 249 4.41 16.61 -7.01
C GLY A 249 3.89 15.21 -7.33
N VAL A 250 2.68 14.88 -6.90
CA VAL A 250 1.94 13.67 -7.27
C VAL A 250 1.55 13.75 -8.74
N VAL A 251 2.30 13.06 -9.60
CA VAL A 251 2.02 13.04 -11.03
C VAL A 251 0.77 12.21 -11.27
N HIS A 252 0.76 10.95 -10.81
CA HIS A 252 -0.38 10.03 -10.93
C HIS A 252 -0.40 9.06 -9.74
N SER A 253 -1.59 8.68 -9.28
CA SER A 253 -1.80 7.51 -8.41
C SER A 253 -2.95 6.66 -8.96
N ARG A 254 -2.78 5.34 -9.05
CA ARG A 254 -3.77 4.43 -9.66
C ARG A 254 -3.59 2.99 -9.20
N VAL A 255 -4.68 2.23 -9.28
CA VAL A 255 -4.66 0.76 -9.17
C VAL A 255 -4.34 0.17 -10.55
N GLN A 256 -3.41 -0.79 -10.59
CA GLN A 256 -2.98 -1.48 -11.81
C GLN A 256 -3.92 -2.65 -12.14
N MET A 257 -5.02 -2.36 -12.83
CA MET A 257 -5.93 -3.39 -13.32
C MET A 257 -5.61 -3.77 -14.77
N ASN A 258 -5.15 -5.00 -14.99
CA ASN A 258 -4.98 -5.58 -16.31
C ASN A 258 -5.05 -7.11 -16.23
N GLN A 259 -5.06 -7.80 -17.37
CA GLN A 259 -5.18 -9.27 -17.42
C GLN A 259 -4.14 -10.02 -16.58
N GLN A 260 -2.92 -9.47 -16.44
CA GLN A 260 -1.85 -10.10 -15.66
C GLN A 260 -2.06 -9.90 -14.17
N THR A 261 -2.36 -8.67 -13.74
CA THR A 261 -2.60 -8.38 -12.31
C THR A 261 -3.88 -9.02 -11.79
N ASP A 262 -4.88 -9.15 -12.66
CA ASP A 262 -6.15 -9.81 -12.37
C ASP A 262 -6.03 -11.33 -12.12
N GLN A 263 -4.88 -11.93 -12.43
CA GLN A 263 -4.60 -13.36 -12.25
C GLN A 263 -3.40 -13.64 -11.34
N ALA A 264 -2.76 -12.60 -10.81
CA ALA A 264 -1.52 -12.72 -10.06
C ALA A 264 -1.72 -12.78 -8.54
N SER A 265 -2.68 -12.02 -8.00
CA SER A 265 -3.15 -12.07 -6.62
C SER A 265 -4.62 -11.67 -6.60
N ASP A 266 -5.26 -11.90 -5.47
CA ASP A 266 -6.55 -11.34 -5.11
C ASP A 266 -6.58 -9.84 -4.84
N HIS A 267 -5.41 -9.21 -4.77
CA HIS A 267 -5.27 -7.77 -4.77
C HIS A 267 -4.71 -7.27 -6.11
N TYR A 268 -4.97 -6.00 -6.43
CA TYR A 268 -4.33 -5.28 -7.51
C TYR A 268 -3.24 -4.37 -6.92
N PRO A 269 -2.10 -4.22 -7.60
CA PRO A 269 -1.07 -3.28 -7.19
C PRO A 269 -1.57 -1.83 -7.21
N VAL A 270 -1.14 -1.02 -6.25
CA VAL A 270 -1.33 0.43 -6.25
C VAL A 270 -0.01 1.11 -6.61
N GLU A 271 -0.04 2.00 -7.61
CA GLU A 271 1.12 2.74 -8.11
C GLU A 271 0.99 4.22 -7.76
N LEU A 272 2.11 4.85 -7.42
CA LEU A 272 2.28 6.30 -7.37
C LEU A 272 3.48 6.68 -8.25
N THR A 273 3.28 7.64 -9.17
CA THR A 273 4.35 8.36 -9.85
C THR A 273 4.40 9.79 -9.33
N PHE A 274 5.59 10.28 -9.03
CA PHE A 274 5.80 11.62 -8.49
C PHE A 274 7.10 12.24 -9.02
N THR A 275 7.28 13.54 -8.81
CA THR A 275 8.45 14.30 -9.29
C THR A 275 8.84 15.36 -8.27
N PRO A 276 10.12 15.75 -8.12
CA PRO A 276 10.49 16.88 -7.28
C PRO A 276 9.76 18.17 -7.71
N ILE A 277 9.29 18.94 -6.73
CA ILE A 277 8.78 20.30 -6.99
C ILE A 277 9.98 21.24 -7.09
N LEU A 278 10.02 22.02 -8.17
CA LEU A 278 11.05 23.04 -8.45
C LEU A 278 10.69 24.39 -7.83
#